data_AF-A0A1V5FQE6-F1
#
_entry.id   AF-A0A1V5FQE6-F1
#
_cell.length_a   1.000
_cell.length_b   1.000
_cell.length_c   1.000
_cell.angle_alpha   90.00
_cell.angle_beta   90.00
_cell.angle_gamma   90.00
#
_symmetry.space_group_name_H-M   'P 1'
#
loop_
_entity.id
_entity.type
_entity.pdbx_description
1 polymer ?
#
loop_
_entity_poly.entity_id
_entity_poly.type
_entity_poly.pdbx_seq_one_letter_code
_entity_poly.pdbx_strand_id
1 'polypeptide(L)'
;MAGYAQRLDPGDNVRLVPFSALMRVLFALGLLLLFALGHLHLRFMLDGVRRDAIRLQTTHDQLTSENNALRGELEALKQPERLFEFARAELGMMPYGEERVEIRMPEEIYTRYAMARTKAGGPAQPPLSPTAIQAALWLERLGERVGWAPAAQAGE
;
A
#
# COMPACT_ATOMS: atom_id res chain seq x y z
N MET A 1 50.13 35.28 -75.48
CA MET A 1 50.88 35.17 -74.21
C MET A 1 50.36 36.23 -73.25
N ALA A 2 50.17 35.84 -71.99
CA ALA A 2 49.86 36.66 -70.80
C ALA A 2 48.48 37.35 -70.79
N GLY A 3 47.67 37.31 -69.73
CA GLY A 3 47.97 36.87 -68.37
C GLY A 3 46.70 36.46 -67.62
N TYR A 4 46.72 35.24 -67.10
CA TYR A 4 46.07 34.89 -65.85
C TYR A 4 46.82 35.62 -64.73
N ALA A 5 46.16 36.53 -64.04
CA ALA A 5 46.61 37.00 -62.73
C ALA A 5 45.38 37.42 -61.92
N GLN A 6 44.63 36.40 -61.51
CA GLN A 6 43.61 36.45 -60.49
C GLN A 6 44.28 36.84 -59.17
N ARG A 7 44.26 38.13 -58.83
CA ARG A 7 44.73 38.62 -57.53
C ARG A 7 43.63 38.36 -56.52
N LEU A 8 43.66 37.19 -55.91
CA LEU A 8 42.95 36.94 -54.65
C LEU A 8 43.63 37.79 -53.59
N ASP A 9 43.01 38.90 -53.18
CA ASP A 9 43.45 39.67 -52.04
C ASP A 9 43.33 38.79 -50.78
N PRO A 10 44.45 38.44 -50.11
CA PRO A 10 44.42 37.73 -48.83
C PRO A 10 44.22 38.78 -47.73
N GLY A 11 43.06 39.41 -47.75
CA GLY A 11 42.71 40.50 -46.84
C GLY A 11 41.33 40.29 -46.25
N ASP A 12 40.95 39.02 -46.03
CA ASP A 12 39.77 38.68 -45.25
C ASP A 12 39.93 39.30 -43.87
N ASN A 13 39.22 40.42 -43.69
CA ASN A 13 39.14 41.15 -42.45
C ASN A 13 38.48 40.24 -41.41
N VAL A 14 39.29 39.47 -40.67
CA VAL A 14 38.86 38.82 -39.44
C VAL A 14 38.52 39.95 -38.47
N ARG A 15 37.28 40.46 -38.55
CA ARG A 15 36.72 41.40 -37.58
C ARG A 15 36.65 40.65 -36.26
N LEU A 16 37.68 40.81 -35.44
CA LEU A 16 37.69 40.35 -34.06
C LEU A 16 36.46 40.95 -33.38
N VAL A 17 35.50 40.09 -33.06
CA VAL A 17 34.28 40.50 -32.34
C VAL A 17 34.73 41.16 -31.05
N PRO A 18 34.30 42.40 -30.74
CA PRO A 18 34.73 43.06 -29.52
C PRO A 18 34.31 42.20 -28.33
N PHE A 19 35.24 41.98 -27.39
CA PHE A 19 35.04 41.11 -26.22
C PHE A 19 33.75 41.45 -25.45
N SER A 20 33.38 42.74 -25.40
CA SER A 20 32.13 43.21 -24.81
C SER A 20 30.86 42.69 -25.50
N ALA A 21 30.86 42.56 -26.84
CA ALA A 21 29.74 41.99 -27.58
C ALA A 21 29.65 40.47 -27.35
N LEU A 22 30.78 39.77 -27.31
CA LEU A 22 30.83 38.34 -26.98
C LEU A 22 30.24 38.08 -25.59
N MET A 23 30.66 38.84 -24.58
CA MET A 23 30.17 38.68 -23.21
C MET A 23 28.66 38.96 -23.07
N ARG A 24 28.14 39.95 -23.82
CA ARG A 24 26.69 40.23 -23.85
C ARG A 24 25.90 39.08 -24.47
N VAL A 25 26.39 38.50 -25.56
CA VAL A 25 25.75 37.34 -26.21
C VAL A 25 25.79 36.13 -25.28
N LEU A 26 26.92 35.85 -24.64
CA LEU A 26 27.03 34.75 -23.67
C LEU A 26 26.11 34.96 -22.47
N PHE A 27 26.00 36.18 -21.97
CA PHE A 27 25.08 36.51 -20.88
C PHE A 27 23.62 36.32 -21.30
N ALA A 28 23.24 36.82 -22.48
CA ALA A 28 21.90 36.64 -23.02
C ALA A 28 21.57 35.15 -23.23
N LEU A 29 22.52 34.38 -23.77
CA LEU A 29 22.38 32.93 -23.93
C LEU A 29 22.24 32.22 -22.58
N GLY A 30 23.04 32.62 -21.58
CA GLY A 30 22.96 32.07 -20.22
C GLY A 30 21.63 32.35 -19.54
N LEU A 31 21.10 33.56 -19.68
CA LEU A 31 19.76 33.91 -19.20
C LEU A 31 18.67 33.09 -19.90
N LEU A 32 18.78 32.91 -21.21
CA LEU A 32 17.82 32.13 -22.00
C LEU A 32 17.86 30.65 -21.58
N LEU A 33 19.05 30.11 -21.34
CA LEU A 33 19.24 28.76 -20.84
C LEU A 33 18.61 28.59 -19.45
N LEU A 34 18.88 29.50 -18.52
CA LEU A 34 18.29 29.51 -17.18
C LEU A 34 16.76 29.56 -17.23
N PHE A 35 16.22 30.42 -18.10
CA PHE A 35 14.78 30.52 -18.31
C PHE A 35 14.20 29.22 -18.87
N ALA A 36 14.84 28.62 -19.87
CA ALA A 36 14.40 27.35 -20.45
C ALA A 36 14.43 26.21 -19.44
N LEU A 37 15.51 26.11 -18.64
CA LEU A 37 15.64 25.14 -17.55
C LEU A 37 14.55 25.33 -16.49
N GLY A 38 14.34 26.56 -16.03
CA GLY A 38 13.30 26.89 -15.06
C GLY A 38 11.90 26.56 -15.57
N HIS A 39 11.61 26.89 -16.83
CA HIS A 39 10.33 26.61 -17.46
C HIS A 39 10.09 25.10 -17.61
N LEU A 40 11.09 24.34 -18.05
CA LEU A 40 11.00 22.88 -18.19
C LEU A 40 10.81 22.22 -16.82
N HIS A 41 11.54 22.67 -15.80
CA HIS A 41 11.40 22.18 -14.44
C HIS A 41 9.99 22.44 -13.88
N LEU A 42 9.46 23.66 -14.06
CA LEU A 42 8.08 23.98 -13.66
C LEU A 42 7.06 23.09 -14.35
N ARG A 43 7.26 22.84 -15.65
CA ARG A 43 6.35 21.99 -16.44
C ARG A 43 6.33 20.57 -15.90
N PHE A 44 7.49 19.98 -15.60
CA PHE A 44 7.54 18.63 -15.03
C PHE A 44 6.92 18.57 -13.63
N MET A 45 7.13 19.59 -12.79
CA MET A 45 6.49 19.67 -11.48
C MET A 45 4.96 19.74 -11.60
N LEU A 46 4.43 20.58 -12.49
CA LEU A 46 3.00 20.70 -12.74
C LEU A 46 2.40 19.38 -13.27
N ASP A 47 3.09 18.72 -14.20
CA ASP A 47 2.66 17.41 -14.71
C ASP A 47 2.67 16.34 -13.62
N GLY A 48 3.64 16.36 -12.71
CA GLY A 48 3.70 15.49 -11.54
C GLY A 48 2.50 15.70 -10.60
N VAL A 49 2.27 16.95 -10.18
CA VAL A 49 1.14 17.32 -9.31
C VAL A 49 -0.20 16.94 -9.95
N ARG A 50 -0.35 17.13 -11.27
CA ARG A 50 -1.56 16.74 -11.98
C ARG A 50 -1.81 15.23 -11.94
N ARG A 51 -0.76 14.41 -12.11
CA ARG A 51 -0.88 12.95 -12.01
C ARG A 51 -1.22 12.51 -10.60
N ASP A 52 -0.60 13.12 -9.60
CA ASP A 52 -0.87 12.81 -8.20
C ASP A 52 -2.30 13.20 -7.81
N ALA A 53 -2.81 14.33 -8.30
CA ALA A 53 -4.20 14.73 -8.11
C ALA A 53 -5.18 13.72 -8.73
N ILE A 54 -4.93 13.27 -9.96
CA ILE A 54 -5.75 12.23 -10.61
C ILE A 54 -5.72 10.94 -9.81
N ARG A 55 -4.52 10.49 -9.39
CA ARG A 55 -4.37 9.27 -8.61
C ARG A 55 -5.09 9.36 -7.27
N LEU A 56 -5.00 10.51 -6.60
CA LEU A 56 -5.68 10.73 -5.33
C LEU A 56 -7.20 10.71 -5.51
N GLN A 57 -7.71 11.32 -6.59
CA GLN A 57 -9.13 11.27 -6.94
C GLN A 57 -9.59 9.84 -7.23
N THR A 58 -8.85 9.06 -8.02
CA THR A 58 -9.18 7.65 -8.27
C THR A 58 -9.23 6.84 -6.98
N THR A 59 -8.25 7.02 -6.09
CA THR A 59 -8.23 6.34 -4.79
C THR A 59 -9.42 6.76 -3.92
N HIS A 60 -9.79 8.04 -3.94
CA HIS A 60 -10.94 8.55 -3.20
C HIS A 60 -12.25 7.95 -3.70
N ASP A 61 -12.44 7.88 -5.01
CA ASP A 61 -13.63 7.29 -5.63
C ASP A 61 -13.73 5.80 -5.30
N GLN A 62 -12.59 5.08 -5.36
CA GLN A 62 -12.53 3.67 -5.00
C GLN A 62 -12.91 3.45 -3.53
N LEU A 63 -12.30 4.18 -2.60
CA LEU A 63 -12.60 4.09 -1.17
C LEU A 63 -14.06 4.45 -0.87
N THR A 64 -14.62 5.43 -1.58
CA THR A 64 -16.02 5.82 -1.43
C THR A 64 -16.95 4.71 -1.91
N SER A 65 -16.61 4.04 -3.01
CA SER A 65 -17.37 2.89 -3.51
C SER A 65 -17.34 1.70 -2.54
N GLU A 66 -16.16 1.40 -1.99
CA GLU A 66 -15.98 0.34 -0.99
C GLU A 66 -16.74 0.66 0.30
N ASN A 67 -16.69 1.92 0.76
CA ASN A 67 -17.45 2.34 1.94
C ASN A 67 -18.97 2.21 1.73
N ASN A 68 -19.47 2.58 0.56
CA ASN A 68 -20.89 2.44 0.23
C ASN A 68 -21.31 0.97 0.11
N ALA A 69 -20.45 0.11 -0.45
CA ALA A 69 -20.68 -1.34 -0.50
C ALA A 69 -20.79 -1.92 0.92
N LEU A 70 -19.81 -1.62 1.79
CA LEU A 70 -19.82 -2.06 3.18
C LEU A 70 -21.03 -1.52 3.96
N ARG A 71 -21.44 -0.27 3.73
CA ARG A 71 -22.67 0.27 4.32
C ARG A 71 -23.90 -0.50 3.87
N GLY A 72 -23.98 -0.86 2.59
CA GLY A 72 -25.06 -1.68 2.04
C GLY A 72 -25.08 -3.09 2.64
N GLU A 73 -23.92 -3.72 2.80
CA GLU A 73 -23.80 -5.01 3.49
C GLU A 73 -24.23 -4.92 4.95
N LEU A 74 -23.79 -3.87 5.66
CA LEU A 74 -24.17 -3.65 7.06
C LEU A 74 -25.68 -3.41 7.20
N GLU A 75 -26.28 -2.64 6.30
CA GLU A 75 -27.73 -2.42 6.28
C GLU A 75 -28.51 -3.69 5.89
N ALA A 76 -27.97 -4.51 4.98
CA ALA A 76 -28.52 -5.82 4.68
C ALA A 76 -28.43 -6.79 5.87
N LEU A 77 -27.34 -6.75 6.64
CA LEU A 77 -27.15 -7.54 7.86
C LEU A 77 -28.07 -7.09 9.00
N LYS A 78 -28.48 -5.82 9.04
CA LYS A 78 -29.46 -5.34 10.03
C LYS A 78 -30.85 -5.99 9.87
N GLN A 79 -31.15 -6.62 8.73
CA GLN A 79 -32.37 -7.39 8.56
C GLN A 79 -32.21 -8.73 9.29
N PRO A 80 -33.06 -9.02 10.30
CA PRO A 80 -32.87 -10.17 11.18
C PRO A 80 -32.88 -11.50 10.40
N GLU A 81 -33.71 -11.61 9.37
CA GLU A 81 -33.82 -12.81 8.51
C GLU A 81 -32.50 -13.12 7.79
N ARG A 82 -31.84 -12.10 7.23
CA ARG A 82 -30.53 -12.26 6.57
C ARG A 82 -29.41 -12.57 7.55
N LEU A 83 -29.49 -12.04 8.77
CA LEU A 83 -28.51 -12.32 9.82
C LEU A 83 -28.58 -13.80 10.24
N PHE A 84 -29.78 -14.38 10.31
CA PHE A 84 -29.97 -15.83 10.54
C PHE A 84 -29.48 -16.69 9.39
N GLU A 85 -29.75 -16.29 8.13
CA GLU A 85 -29.24 -17.01 6.95
C GLU A 85 -27.71 -16.97 6.88
N PHE A 86 -27.10 -15.81 7.14
CA PHE A 86 -25.65 -15.65 7.19
C PHE A 86 -25.01 -16.46 8.34
N ALA A 87 -25.60 -16.39 9.54
CA ALA A 87 -25.15 -17.17 10.69
C ALA A 87 -25.22 -18.69 10.41
N ARG A 88 -26.22 -19.12 9.64
CA ARG A 88 -26.37 -20.51 9.24
C ARG A 88 -25.42 -20.94 8.13
N ALA A 89 -25.24 -20.10 7.10
CA ALA A 89 -24.47 -20.43 5.90
C ALA A 89 -22.96 -20.27 6.07
N GLU A 90 -22.50 -19.19 6.72
CA GLU A 90 -21.07 -18.90 6.87
C GLU A 90 -20.50 -19.28 8.24
N LEU A 91 -21.30 -19.13 9.30
CA LEU A 91 -20.86 -19.42 10.68
C LEU A 91 -21.27 -20.82 11.15
N GLY A 92 -22.04 -21.56 10.36
CA GLY A 92 -22.48 -22.93 10.67
C GLY A 92 -23.36 -23.03 11.92
N MET A 93 -24.05 -21.96 12.31
CA MET A 93 -24.94 -21.99 13.48
C MET A 93 -26.22 -22.79 13.19
N MET A 94 -26.63 -23.62 14.15
CA MET A 94 -27.90 -24.36 14.09
C MET A 94 -29.09 -23.41 14.29
N PRO A 95 -30.26 -23.73 13.71
CA PRO A 95 -31.47 -22.94 13.88
C PRO A 95 -31.89 -22.86 15.35
N TYR A 96 -32.42 -21.70 15.75
CA TYR A 96 -32.88 -21.43 17.11
C TYR A 96 -34.07 -22.36 17.43
N GLY A 97 -33.92 -23.23 18.43
CA GLY A 97 -34.96 -24.18 18.85
C GLY A 97 -34.70 -25.64 18.50
N GLU A 98 -33.63 -25.98 17.78
CA GLU A 98 -33.15 -27.36 17.76
C GLU A 98 -32.46 -27.68 19.08
N GLU A 99 -33.04 -28.64 19.82
CA GLU A 99 -32.50 -29.15 21.06
C GLU A 99 -31.09 -29.71 20.80
N ARG A 100 -30.11 -29.21 21.54
CA ARG A 100 -28.73 -29.68 21.47
C ARG A 100 -28.75 -31.15 21.90
N VAL A 101 -28.72 -32.07 20.93
CA VAL A 101 -28.57 -33.50 21.23
C VAL A 101 -27.17 -33.68 21.77
N GLU A 102 -27.05 -33.64 23.09
CA GLU A 102 -25.82 -33.97 23.78
C GLU A 102 -25.62 -35.48 23.60
N ILE A 103 -24.85 -35.84 22.57
CA ILE A 103 -24.44 -37.23 22.34
C ILE A 103 -23.49 -37.59 23.48
N ARG A 104 -24.05 -38.07 24.58
CA ARG A 104 -23.29 -38.57 25.72
C ARG A 104 -22.65 -39.87 25.31
N MET A 105 -21.37 -39.80 24.96
CA MET A 105 -20.59 -40.96 24.54
C MET A 105 -20.58 -41.98 25.70
N PRO A 106 -20.89 -43.27 25.45
CA PRO A 106 -20.81 -44.30 26.48
C PRO A 106 -19.43 -44.32 27.14
N GLU A 107 -19.37 -44.45 28.47
CA GLU A 107 -18.11 -44.37 29.24
C GLU A 107 -17.02 -45.34 28.74
N GLU A 108 -17.44 -46.49 28.20
CA GLU A 108 -16.58 -47.51 27.62
C GLU A 108 -15.83 -47.03 26.36
N ILE A 109 -16.46 -46.14 25.57
CA ILE A 109 -15.84 -45.53 24.40
C ILE A 109 -14.92 -44.40 24.83
N TYR A 110 -15.35 -43.60 25.82
CA TYR A 110 -14.55 -42.51 26.38
C TYR A 110 -13.23 -43.03 26.97
N THR A 111 -13.28 -44.12 27.75
CA THR A 111 -12.08 -44.75 28.34
C THR A 111 -11.15 -45.33 27.28
N ARG A 112 -11.67 -45.97 26.23
CA ARG A 112 -10.86 -46.46 25.10
C ARG A 112 -10.17 -45.31 24.34
N TYR A 113 -10.87 -44.20 24.10
CA TYR A 113 -10.28 -43.02 23.46
C TYR A 113 -9.28 -42.30 24.36
N ALA A 114 -9.56 -42.18 25.66
CA ALA A 114 -8.63 -41.59 26.63
C ALA A 114 -7.34 -42.42 26.75
N MET A 115 -7.45 -43.76 26.78
CA MET A 115 -6.29 -44.66 26.76
C MET A 115 -5.54 -44.63 25.42
N ALA A 116 -6.23 -44.50 24.29
CA ALA A 116 -5.58 -44.33 23.00
C ALA A 116 -4.80 -43.00 22.92
N ARG A 117 -5.33 -41.93 23.52
CA ARG A 117 -4.70 -40.60 23.52
C ARG A 117 -3.48 -40.51 24.43
N THR A 118 -3.48 -41.22 25.56
CA THR A 118 -2.31 -41.33 26.44
C THR A 118 -1.25 -42.26 25.87
N LYS A 119 -1.65 -43.34 25.18
CA LYS A 119 -0.73 -44.28 24.51
C LYS A 119 -0.14 -43.71 23.21
N ALA A 120 -0.85 -42.83 22.53
CA ALA A 120 -0.40 -42.14 21.31
C ALA A 120 0.55 -40.96 21.59
N GLY A 121 0.88 -40.66 22.87
CA GLY A 121 1.82 -39.59 23.21
C GLY A 121 1.50 -38.31 22.45
N GLY A 122 0.35 -37.68 22.78
CA GLY A 122 -0.06 -36.43 22.14
C GLY A 122 1.14 -35.49 22.02
N PRO A 123 1.38 -34.89 20.84
CA PRO A 123 2.62 -34.18 20.59
C PRO A 123 2.81 -33.17 21.71
N ALA A 124 3.95 -33.27 22.40
CA ALA A 124 4.51 -32.15 23.13
C ALA A 124 4.32 -30.94 22.21
N GLN A 125 3.57 -29.95 22.69
CA GLN A 125 3.30 -28.71 21.97
C GLN A 125 4.63 -28.28 21.35
N PRO A 126 4.75 -28.29 20.01
CA PRO A 126 6.04 -28.01 19.40
C PRO A 126 6.47 -26.64 19.93
N PRO A 127 7.71 -26.47 20.40
CA PRO A 127 8.16 -25.18 20.90
C PRO A 127 7.83 -24.15 19.83
N LEU A 128 7.07 -23.11 20.21
CA LEU A 128 6.66 -22.05 19.30
C LEU A 128 7.91 -21.60 18.54
N SER A 129 7.85 -21.65 17.21
CA SER A 129 8.99 -21.23 16.41
C SER A 129 9.39 -19.80 16.80
N PRO A 130 10.67 -19.44 16.74
CA PRO A 130 11.11 -18.07 17.05
C PRO A 130 10.32 -17.00 16.28
N THR A 131 9.87 -17.35 15.07
CA THR A 131 8.98 -16.54 14.22
C THR A 131 7.56 -16.41 14.77
N ALA A 132 6.97 -17.48 15.32
CA ALA A 132 5.66 -17.42 15.95
C ALA A 132 5.67 -16.57 17.23
N ILE A 133 6.76 -16.64 18.01
CA ILE A 133 6.96 -15.79 19.20
C ILE A 133 7.09 -14.32 18.80
N GLN A 134 7.85 -14.02 17.74
CA GLN A 134 7.97 -12.65 17.23
C GLN A 134 6.66 -12.10 16.67
N ALA A 135 5.88 -12.92 15.96
CA ALA A 135 4.58 -12.51 15.44
C ALA A 135 3.59 -12.18 16.58
N ALA A 136 3.57 -12.98 17.65
CA ALA A 136 2.75 -12.71 18.83
C ALA A 136 3.15 -11.41 19.53
N LEU A 137 4.45 -11.17 19.76
CA LEU A 137 4.96 -9.93 20.35
C LEU A 137 4.70 -8.70 19.48
N TRP A 138 4.74 -8.86 18.15
CA TRP A 138 4.42 -7.77 17.23
C TRP A 138 2.93 -7.42 17.27
N LEU A 139 2.05 -8.42 17.31
CA LEU A 139 0.60 -8.24 17.42
C LEU A 139 0.22 -7.58 18.75
N GLU A 140 0.87 -7.96 19.86
CA GLU A 140 0.68 -7.35 21.17
C GLU A 140 1.06 -5.86 21.16
N ARG A 141 2.24 -5.51 20.63
CA ARG A 141 2.67 -4.12 20.47
C ARG A 141 1.79 -3.30 19.53
N LEU A 142 1.24 -3.93 18.49
CA LEU A 142 0.28 -3.29 17.59
C LEU A 142 -1.02 -3.00 18.34
N GLY A 143 -1.51 -3.95 19.15
CA GLY A 143 -2.68 -3.81 20.01
C GLY A 143 -2.55 -2.66 21.01
N GLU A 144 -1.39 -2.48 21.63
CA GLU A 144 -1.09 -1.34 22.51
C GLU A 144 -1.12 0.01 21.77
N ARG A 145 -0.58 0.06 20.55
CA ARG A 145 -0.53 1.31 19.75
C ARG A 145 -1.89 1.73 19.20
N VAL A 146 -2.74 0.77 18.89
CA VAL A 146 -4.08 0.99 18.32
C VAL A 146 -5.15 1.12 19.42
N GLY A 147 -4.77 0.93 20.70
CA GLY A 147 -5.69 1.00 21.84
C GLY A 147 -6.67 -0.17 21.90
N TRP A 148 -6.33 -1.29 21.26
CA TRP A 148 -7.15 -2.51 21.21
C TRP A 148 -6.82 -3.50 22.33
N ALA A 149 -5.69 -3.34 23.01
CA ALA A 149 -5.39 -4.16 24.18
C ALA A 149 -6.32 -3.71 25.33
N PRO A 150 -7.21 -4.59 25.86
CA PRO A 150 -7.84 -4.29 27.14
C PRO A 150 -6.71 -4.14 28.15
N ALA A 151 -6.67 -3.01 28.85
CA ALA A 151 -5.80 -2.85 30.01
C ALA A 151 -6.08 -4.06 30.91
N ALA A 152 -5.15 -5.01 30.93
CA ALA A 152 -5.17 -6.08 31.91
C ALA A 152 -5.11 -5.38 33.25
N GLN A 153 -6.28 -5.25 33.88
CA GLN A 153 -6.40 -4.84 35.26
C GLN A 153 -5.60 -5.88 36.04
N ALA A 154 -4.36 -5.50 36.39
CA ALA A 154 -3.62 -6.14 37.46
C ALA A 154 -4.37 -5.79 38.76
N GLY A 155 -5.45 -6.52 39.00
CA GLY A 155 -6.15 -6.59 40.27
C GLY A 155 -5.58 -7.77 41.05
N GLU A 156 -4.88 -7.40 42.13
CA GLU A 156 -4.52 -8.17 43.34
C GLU A 156 -3.47 -9.29 43.22
#